data_AF-A0AAD7MV01-F1
#
_entry.id   AF-A0AAD7MV01-F1
#
_cell.length_a   1.000
_cell.length_b   1.000
_cell.length_c   1.000
_cell.angle_alpha   90.00
_cell.angle_beta   90.00
_cell.angle_gamma   90.00
#
_symmetry.space_group_name_H-M   'P 1'
#
loop_
_entity.id
_entity.type
_entity.pdbx_description
1 polymer ?
#
loop_
_entity_poly.entity_id
_entity_poly.type
_entity_poly.pdbx_seq_one_letter_code
_entity_poly.pdbx_strand_id
1 'polypeptide(L)'
;MPPVTQPSFQIRTFQLFCGAEDPLGDIYHWQDEEPVRPHILPVPLEPPSPPSKKRKRSTGCGEIIHFGAVVSYTNMWRAPESGASRWVIPLESQYFPKKLRRKLGLGTQLCGCVMEGAGCAVCGNALGVLTTQCDIHQISNRGHRYYTFLPSAVSPPIPPFVPPPTRAPTPPPVDPSLETRAPTLPPGSPPAPRLYPRPDNPRPTIYAVFTPTPSPEILPVELPAGTTFAWEIVDDGV
;
A
#
# COMPACT_ATOMS: atom_id res chain seq x y z
N MET A 1 43.02 1.93 -0.41
CA MET A 1 41.74 2.32 0.22
C MET A 1 40.77 1.17 0.09
N PRO A 2 40.19 0.64 1.18
CA PRO A 2 39.17 -0.41 1.08
C PRO A 2 37.89 0.15 0.42
N PRO A 3 37.16 -0.63 -0.38
CA PRO A 3 35.89 -0.21 -0.93
C PRO A 3 34.90 0.06 0.21
N VAL A 4 34.28 1.24 0.20
CA VAL A 4 33.20 1.58 1.13
C VAL A 4 32.02 0.69 0.78
N THR A 5 31.78 -0.35 1.59
CA THR A 5 30.60 -1.21 1.47
C THR A 5 29.37 -0.36 1.76
N GLN A 6 28.63 0.03 0.71
CA GLN A 6 27.38 0.74 0.91
C GLN A 6 26.39 -0.16 1.65
N PRO A 7 25.69 0.36 2.67
CA PRO A 7 24.65 -0.40 3.35
C PRO A 7 23.57 -0.78 2.32
N SER A 8 23.29 -2.08 2.22
CA SER A 8 22.18 -2.57 1.41
C SER A 8 20.88 -2.10 2.06
N PHE A 9 20.28 -1.06 1.50
CA PHE A 9 18.93 -0.67 1.88
C PHE A 9 17.98 -1.78 1.43
N GLN A 10 17.55 -2.63 2.36
CA GLN A 10 16.47 -3.57 2.11
C GLN A 10 15.19 -2.77 1.86
N ILE A 11 14.83 -2.61 0.59
CA ILE A 11 13.57 -1.97 0.19
C ILE A 11 12.44 -2.87 0.69
N ARG A 12 11.76 -2.45 1.75
CA ARG A 12 10.57 -3.13 2.25
C ARG A 12 9.41 -2.81 1.33
N THR A 13 8.78 -3.85 0.81
CA THR A 13 7.55 -3.75 0.04
C THR A 13 6.34 -4.09 0.91
N PHE A 14 5.21 -3.45 0.63
CA PHE A 14 3.99 -3.54 1.43
C PHE A 14 2.80 -3.95 0.54
N GLN A 15 1.81 -4.59 1.16
CA GLN A 15 0.50 -4.79 0.55
C GLN A 15 -0.41 -3.63 0.96
N LEU A 16 -1.19 -3.10 0.04
CA LEU A 16 -2.12 -2.02 0.35
C LEU A 16 -3.55 -2.54 0.30
N PHE A 17 -4.39 -2.03 1.20
CA PHE A 17 -5.81 -2.35 1.29
C PHE A 17 -6.65 -1.09 1.06
N CYS A 18 -7.84 -1.26 0.48
CA CYS A 18 -8.79 -0.18 0.28
C CYS A 18 -9.35 0.31 1.61
N GLY A 19 -9.20 1.61 1.87
CA GLY A 19 -9.62 2.25 3.10
C GLY A 19 -8.43 2.44 4.04
N ALA A 20 -8.33 3.64 4.60
CA ALA A 20 -7.48 3.86 5.75
C ALA A 20 -8.36 3.86 7.00
N GLU A 21 -7.81 3.36 8.11
CA GLU A 21 -8.29 3.79 9.41
C GLU A 21 -7.88 5.25 9.55
N ASP A 22 -8.81 6.19 9.68
CA ASP A 22 -8.47 7.58 9.94
C ASP A 22 -7.97 7.70 11.38
N PRO A 23 -6.65 7.86 11.64
CA PRO A 23 -6.14 7.96 13.00
C PRO A 23 -6.58 9.28 13.66
N LEU A 24 -7.07 10.24 12.86
CA LEU A 24 -7.54 11.56 13.28
C LEU A 24 -9.06 11.69 13.16
N GLY A 25 -9.79 10.58 12.97
CA GLY A 25 -11.24 10.56 12.77
C GLY A 25 -12.09 11.17 13.90
N ASP A 26 -11.48 11.53 15.03
CA ASP A 26 -12.14 12.30 16.09
C ASP A 26 -12.07 13.83 15.90
N ILE A 27 -11.20 14.35 15.01
CA ILE A 27 -10.96 15.80 14.86
C ILE A 27 -11.65 16.37 13.63
N TYR A 28 -11.66 15.63 12.51
CA TYR A 28 -12.43 16.01 11.33
C TYR A 28 -13.75 15.26 11.36
N HIS A 29 -14.71 15.86 12.07
CA HIS A 29 -16.11 15.50 11.93
C HIS A 29 -16.49 15.82 10.48
N TRP A 30 -16.35 14.86 9.57
CA TRP A 30 -17.23 14.82 8.42
C TRP A 30 -18.62 14.86 9.05
N GLN A 31 -19.28 16.00 8.93
CA GLN A 31 -20.69 16.07 9.23
C GLN A 31 -21.31 15.15 8.19
N ASP A 32 -21.45 13.87 8.55
CA ASP A 32 -22.68 13.18 8.26
C ASP A 32 -23.77 14.04 8.88
N GLU A 33 -24.16 15.11 8.20
CA GLU A 33 -25.55 15.50 8.25
C GLU A 33 -26.26 14.28 7.67
N GLU A 34 -26.69 13.38 8.57
CA GLU A 34 -27.75 12.46 8.23
C GLU A 34 -28.80 13.31 7.53
N PRO A 35 -29.21 12.98 6.30
CA PRO A 35 -30.26 13.72 5.61
C PRO A 35 -31.42 13.82 6.59
N VAL A 36 -31.69 15.03 7.08
CA VAL A 36 -32.67 15.26 8.14
C VAL A 36 -33.98 14.68 7.64
N ARG A 37 -34.35 13.49 8.14
CA ARG A 37 -35.64 12.89 7.82
C ARG A 37 -36.67 13.66 8.66
N PRO A 38 -37.56 14.46 8.05
CA PRO A 38 -38.58 15.14 8.82
C PRO A 38 -39.48 14.08 9.47
N HIS A 39 -39.39 13.96 10.79
CA HIS A 39 -40.29 13.11 11.56
C HIS A 39 -41.65 13.80 11.66
N ILE A 40 -42.69 13.18 11.09
CA ILE A 40 -44.05 13.74 10.97
C ILE A 40 -44.85 13.53 12.28
N LEU A 41 -44.32 12.78 13.25
CA LEU A 41 -45.00 12.45 14.50
C LEU A 41 -44.20 12.92 15.73
N PRO A 42 -44.87 13.36 16.81
CA PRO A 42 -44.21 13.66 18.07
C PRO A 42 -43.57 12.39 18.64
N VAL A 43 -42.24 12.32 18.60
CA VAL A 43 -41.49 11.17 19.09
C VAL A 43 -41.41 11.25 20.62
N PRO A 44 -41.82 10.20 21.36
CA PRO A 44 -41.58 10.10 22.79
C PRO A 44 -40.09 10.26 23.10
N LEU A 45 -39.74 11.03 24.14
CA LEU A 45 -38.37 11.23 24.58
C LEU A 45 -37.78 9.89 25.06
N GLU A 46 -37.02 9.21 24.20
CA GLU A 46 -36.26 8.02 24.61
C GLU A 46 -35.05 8.44 25.46
N PRO A 47 -34.73 7.66 26.51
CA PRO A 47 -33.54 7.91 27.32
C PRO A 47 -32.27 7.84 26.45
N PRO A 48 -31.25 8.67 26.73
CA PRO A 48 -30.04 8.73 25.93
C PRO A 48 -29.38 7.35 25.88
N SER A 49 -29.37 6.75 24.69
CA SER A 49 -28.68 5.49 24.45
C SER A 49 -27.21 5.62 24.89
N PRO A 50 -26.65 4.60 25.58
CA PRO A 50 -25.26 4.64 26.04
C PRO A 50 -24.34 4.96 24.86
N PRO A 51 -23.25 5.73 25.07
CA PRO A 51 -22.37 6.16 24.00
C PRO A 51 -21.85 4.92 23.26
N SER A 52 -22.40 4.69 22.07
CA SER A 52 -21.92 3.68 21.14
C SER A 52 -20.43 3.92 20.97
N LYS A 53 -19.60 2.92 21.29
CA LYS A 53 -18.16 2.97 21.02
C LYS A 53 -18.01 3.28 19.54
N LYS A 54 -17.62 4.52 19.21
CA LYS A 54 -17.48 4.99 17.83
C LYS A 54 -16.55 4.02 17.12
N ARG A 55 -17.12 3.10 16.32
CA ARG A 55 -16.33 2.19 15.51
C ARG A 55 -15.54 3.08 14.57
N LYS A 56 -14.21 2.95 14.58
CA LYS A 56 -13.32 3.62 13.63
C LYS A 56 -13.89 3.38 12.23
N ARG A 57 -14.32 4.45 11.57
CA ARG A 57 -14.86 4.35 10.22
C ARG A 57 -13.69 4.17 9.28
N SER A 58 -13.60 2.99 8.66
CA SER A 58 -12.74 2.79 7.49
C SER A 58 -13.32 3.60 6.34
N THR A 59 -12.47 4.28 5.57
CA THR A 59 -12.87 4.97 4.33
C THR A 59 -13.08 4.00 3.15
N GLY A 60 -12.89 2.69 3.34
CA GLY A 60 -12.96 1.71 2.26
C GLY A 60 -13.42 0.31 2.67
N CYS A 61 -13.47 -0.57 1.68
CA CYS A 61 -14.02 -1.93 1.80
C CYS A 61 -13.04 -2.99 2.34
N GLY A 62 -11.77 -2.63 2.57
CA GLY A 62 -10.74 -3.54 3.06
C GLY A 62 -10.15 -4.48 2.01
N GLU A 63 -10.54 -4.36 0.74
CA GLU A 63 -10.04 -5.23 -0.32
C GLU A 63 -8.56 -4.93 -0.65
N ILE A 64 -7.77 -5.95 -1.00
CA ILE A 64 -6.38 -5.77 -1.40
C ILE A 64 -6.33 -5.00 -2.72
N ILE A 65 -5.64 -3.86 -2.74
CA ILE A 65 -5.51 -3.02 -3.94
C ILE A 65 -4.16 -3.18 -4.64
N HIS A 66 -3.08 -3.47 -3.90
CA HIS A 66 -1.74 -3.58 -4.50
C HIS A 66 -0.81 -4.50 -3.73
N PHE A 67 0.03 -5.25 -4.45
CA PHE A 67 1.15 -6.06 -3.94
C PHE A 67 2.48 -5.42 -4.36
N GLY A 68 3.25 -4.92 -3.40
CA GLY A 68 4.59 -4.42 -3.68
C GLY A 68 4.75 -2.90 -3.64
N ALA A 69 3.92 -2.21 -2.85
CA ALA A 69 4.03 -0.77 -2.68
C ALA A 69 5.22 -0.39 -1.80
N VAL A 70 5.80 0.77 -2.06
CA VAL A 70 6.91 1.36 -1.30
C VAL A 70 6.49 2.76 -0.88
N VAL A 71 6.79 3.14 0.37
CA VAL A 71 6.55 4.51 0.84
C VAL A 71 7.59 5.45 0.24
N SER A 72 7.13 6.54 -0.36
CA SER A 72 7.97 7.60 -0.89
C SER A 72 8.36 8.60 0.21
N TYR A 73 9.34 9.46 -0.07
CA TYR A 73 9.76 10.55 0.82
C TYR A 73 8.63 11.57 1.09
N THR A 74 7.61 11.63 0.22
CA THR A 74 6.41 12.46 0.42
C THR A 74 5.34 11.79 1.29
N ASN A 75 5.66 10.67 1.94
CA ASN A 75 4.71 9.79 2.64
C ASN A 75 3.59 9.25 1.74
N MET A 76 3.71 9.35 0.42
CA MET A 76 2.78 8.71 -0.52
C MET A 76 3.25 7.30 -0.85
N TRP A 77 2.32 6.39 -1.08
CA TRP A 77 2.67 5.04 -1.51
C TRP A 77 2.87 5.03 -3.03
N ARG A 78 4.02 4.54 -3.49
CA ARG A 78 4.30 4.32 -4.90
C ARG A 78 4.40 2.85 -5.19
N ALA A 79 3.85 2.43 -6.32
CA ALA A 79 3.87 1.03 -6.66
C ALA A 79 3.85 0.82 -8.19
N PRO A 80 4.57 -0.18 -8.73
CA PRO A 80 4.55 -0.46 -10.16
C PRO A 80 3.17 -0.95 -10.61
N GLU A 81 2.78 -0.68 -11.85
CA GLU A 81 1.47 -1.11 -12.37
C GLU A 81 1.24 -2.63 -12.25
N SER A 82 2.29 -3.44 -12.47
CA SER A 82 2.24 -4.91 -12.46
C SER A 82 1.80 -5.54 -11.13
N GLY A 83 1.88 -4.80 -10.03
CA GLY A 83 1.44 -5.28 -8.71
C GLY A 83 0.00 -4.90 -8.34
N ALA A 84 -0.72 -4.15 -9.21
CA ALA A 84 -2.07 -3.73 -8.91
C ALA A 84 -3.05 -4.90 -9.00
N SER A 85 -3.98 -4.97 -8.04
CA SER A 85 -5.09 -5.92 -8.10
C SER A 85 -6.11 -5.50 -9.16
N ARG A 86 -6.99 -6.44 -9.55
CA ARG A 86 -8.15 -6.18 -10.40
C ARG A 86 -9.17 -5.19 -9.80
N TRP A 87 -9.04 -4.86 -8.51
CA TRP A 87 -9.95 -3.94 -7.81
C TRP A 87 -9.52 -2.49 -7.93
N VAL A 88 -8.35 -2.21 -8.52
CA VAL A 88 -7.92 -0.86 -8.85
C VAL A 88 -8.35 -0.58 -10.29
N ILE A 89 -9.27 0.37 -10.45
CA ILE A 89 -9.78 0.78 -11.76
C ILE A 89 -9.42 2.25 -12.03
N PRO A 90 -9.27 2.64 -13.30
CA PRO A 90 -9.25 4.05 -13.66
C PRO A 90 -10.51 4.74 -13.16
N LEU A 91 -10.35 5.95 -12.62
CA LEU A 91 -11.43 6.77 -12.10
C LEU A 91 -11.30 8.17 -12.68
N GLU A 92 -12.41 8.72 -13.18
CA GLU A 92 -12.41 10.04 -13.80
C GLU A 92 -12.08 11.14 -12.79
N SER A 93 -11.50 12.25 -13.28
CA SER A 93 -11.09 13.35 -12.41
C SER A 93 -12.24 13.98 -11.63
N GLN A 94 -13.48 13.88 -12.12
CA GLN A 94 -14.67 14.43 -11.46
C GLN A 94 -15.00 13.78 -10.11
N TYR A 95 -14.55 12.55 -9.89
CA TYR A 95 -14.70 11.86 -8.60
C TYR A 95 -13.71 12.37 -7.53
N PHE A 96 -12.75 13.22 -7.91
CA PHE A 96 -11.78 13.79 -6.99
C PHE A 96 -12.14 15.25 -6.64
N PRO A 97 -12.13 15.61 -5.34
CA PRO A 97 -12.34 17.00 -4.94
C PRO A 97 -11.27 17.91 -5.56
N LYS A 98 -11.64 19.14 -5.92
CA LYS A 98 -10.78 20.10 -6.65
C LYS A 98 -9.40 20.29 -6.02
N LYS A 99 -9.33 20.32 -4.68
CA LYS A 99 -8.08 20.41 -3.91
C LYS A 99 -7.18 19.19 -4.16
N LEU A 100 -7.76 18.00 -4.18
CA LEU A 100 -7.04 16.74 -4.37
C LEU A 100 -6.60 16.55 -5.82
N ARG A 101 -7.44 16.94 -6.80
CA ARG A 101 -7.06 16.98 -8.22
C ARG A 101 -5.79 17.78 -8.46
N ARG A 102 -5.72 18.99 -7.89
CA ARG A 102 -4.52 19.85 -7.99
C ARG A 102 -3.32 19.22 -7.28
N LYS A 103 -3.51 18.67 -6.08
CA LYS A 103 -2.44 18.03 -5.30
C LYS A 103 -1.84 16.82 -6.03
N LEU A 104 -2.67 16.03 -6.70
CA LEU A 104 -2.26 14.83 -7.44
C LEU A 104 -1.83 15.14 -8.89
N GLY A 105 -2.04 16.36 -9.36
CA GLY A 105 -1.76 16.75 -10.74
C GLY A 105 -2.57 15.96 -11.75
N LEU A 106 -3.86 15.67 -11.49
CA LEU A 106 -4.69 14.91 -12.43
C LEU A 106 -4.76 15.61 -13.81
N GLY A 107 -4.60 14.82 -14.88
CA GLY A 107 -4.57 15.29 -16.27
C GLY A 107 -3.17 15.24 -16.90
N THR A 108 -3.06 15.81 -18.09
CA THR A 108 -1.80 15.89 -18.86
C THR A 108 -0.92 17.01 -18.29
N GLN A 109 0.33 16.67 -17.97
CA GLN A 109 1.35 17.61 -17.51
C GLN A 109 2.00 18.33 -18.69
N LEU A 110 2.67 19.45 -18.43
CA LEU A 110 3.42 20.21 -19.45
C LEU A 110 4.50 19.37 -20.16
N CYS A 111 5.05 18.37 -19.47
CA CYS A 111 6.04 17.46 -20.05
C CYS A 111 5.43 16.32 -20.90
N GLY A 112 4.11 16.23 -21.00
CA GLY A 112 3.39 15.15 -21.69
C GLY A 112 3.06 13.93 -20.84
N CYS A 113 3.52 13.85 -19.58
CA CYS A 113 3.08 12.80 -18.66
C CYS A 113 1.56 12.88 -18.42
N VAL A 114 0.89 11.74 -18.30
CA VAL A 114 -0.55 11.68 -18.04
C VAL A 114 -0.80 11.12 -16.65
N MET A 115 -1.61 11.82 -15.86
CA MET A 115 -2.03 11.41 -14.52
C MET A 115 -3.52 11.06 -14.53
N GLU A 116 -3.84 9.77 -14.52
CA GLU A 116 -5.21 9.25 -14.50
C GLU A 116 -5.63 8.97 -13.06
N GLY A 117 -6.89 9.23 -12.69
CA GLY A 117 -7.38 8.88 -11.36
C GLY A 117 -7.46 7.35 -11.19
N ALA A 118 -7.29 6.87 -9.96
CA ALA A 118 -7.46 5.47 -9.61
C ALA A 118 -8.43 5.31 -8.44
N GLY A 119 -9.35 4.36 -8.56
CA GLY A 119 -10.41 4.09 -7.58
C GLY A 119 -10.55 2.61 -7.27
N CYS A 120 -11.25 2.32 -6.17
CA CYS A 120 -11.63 0.95 -5.83
C CYS A 120 -12.91 0.54 -6.59
N ALA A 121 -12.86 -0.57 -7.33
CA ALA A 121 -14.00 -1.10 -8.07
C ALA A 121 -15.15 -1.59 -7.17
N VAL A 122 -14.87 -1.89 -5.89
CA VAL A 122 -15.87 -2.43 -4.96
C VAL A 122 -16.71 -1.32 -4.34
N CYS A 123 -16.08 -0.26 -3.83
CA CYS A 123 -16.78 0.81 -3.09
C CYS A 123 -16.64 2.21 -3.70
N GLY A 124 -15.94 2.36 -4.82
CA GLY A 124 -15.74 3.66 -5.49
C GLY A 124 -14.77 4.60 -4.77
N ASN A 125 -14.10 4.18 -3.68
CA ASN A 125 -13.18 5.03 -2.94
C ASN A 125 -12.02 5.51 -3.84
N ALA A 126 -11.74 6.81 -3.82
CA ALA A 126 -10.65 7.42 -4.59
C ALA A 126 -9.30 7.07 -3.97
N LEU A 127 -8.55 6.15 -4.60
CA LEU A 127 -7.32 5.59 -4.05
C LEU A 127 -6.09 6.44 -4.34
N GLY A 128 -6.03 7.09 -5.50
CA GLY A 128 -4.85 7.83 -5.94
C GLY A 128 -4.83 8.10 -7.43
N VAL A 129 -3.64 8.02 -8.03
CA VAL A 129 -3.43 8.22 -9.48
C VAL A 129 -2.56 7.14 -10.10
N LEU A 130 -2.81 6.84 -11.36
CA LEU A 130 -1.92 6.11 -12.27
C LEU A 130 -1.16 7.13 -13.12
N THR A 131 0.16 7.17 -12.97
CA THR A 131 1.04 8.00 -13.78
C THR A 131 1.54 7.23 -14.97
N THR A 132 1.28 7.72 -16.19
CA THR A 132 1.91 7.27 -17.43
C THR A 132 2.97 8.28 -17.81
N GLN A 133 4.23 7.86 -17.86
CA GLN A 133 5.36 8.73 -18.17
C GLN A 133 5.46 9.00 -19.67
N CYS A 134 5.88 10.20 -20.06
CA CYS A 134 6.27 10.50 -21.44
C CYS A 134 7.67 9.95 -21.77
N ASP A 135 8.01 9.89 -23.05
CA ASP A 135 9.28 9.33 -23.55
C ASP A 135 10.52 9.93 -22.87
N ILE A 136 10.50 11.25 -22.62
CA ILE A 136 11.60 11.97 -21.97
C ILE A 136 11.85 11.42 -20.55
N HIS A 137 10.78 11.17 -19.79
CA HIS A 137 10.89 10.65 -18.43
C HIS A 137 11.12 9.13 -18.39
N GLN A 138 10.69 8.42 -19.43
CA GLN A 138 10.86 6.98 -19.53
C GLN A 138 12.34 6.56 -19.59
N ILE A 139 13.22 7.36 -20.21
CA ILE A 139 14.66 7.05 -20.28
C ILE A 139 15.29 6.93 -18.88
N SER A 140 14.76 7.70 -17.91
CA SER A 140 15.28 7.73 -16.55
C SER A 140 14.78 6.61 -15.64
N ASN A 141 13.68 5.94 -16.00
CA ASN A 141 12.97 5.07 -15.09
C ASN A 141 12.49 3.80 -15.80
N ARG A 142 12.82 2.61 -15.26
CA ARG A 142 12.51 1.31 -15.89
C ARG A 142 11.02 0.93 -15.88
N GLY A 143 10.10 1.89 -15.73
CA GLY A 143 8.67 1.64 -15.65
C GLY A 143 7.87 2.74 -16.33
N HIS A 144 7.06 2.35 -17.33
CA HIS A 144 6.20 3.28 -18.08
C HIS A 144 5.02 3.81 -17.25
N ARG A 145 4.53 2.99 -16.31
CA ARG A 145 3.32 3.28 -15.53
C ARG A 145 3.48 2.87 -14.08
N TYR A 146 3.05 3.74 -13.17
CA TYR A 146 3.08 3.46 -11.74
C TYR A 146 1.92 4.14 -11.01
N TYR A 147 1.45 3.52 -9.95
CA TYR A 147 0.45 4.08 -9.06
C TYR A 147 1.09 4.94 -7.98
N THR A 148 0.42 6.04 -7.64
CA THR A 148 0.67 6.82 -6.44
C THR A 148 -0.60 6.86 -5.61
N PHE A 149 -0.62 6.15 -4.48
CA PHE A 149 -1.78 6.07 -3.60
C PHE A 149 -1.75 7.08 -2.46
N LEU A 150 -2.94 7.56 -2.09
CA LEU A 150 -3.16 8.48 -0.99
C LEU A 150 -3.10 7.74 0.35
N PRO A 151 -2.30 8.20 1.32
CA PRO A 151 -2.22 7.58 2.64
C PRO A 151 -3.56 7.52 3.39
N SER A 152 -4.47 8.45 3.08
CA SER A 152 -5.81 8.51 3.67
C SER A 152 -6.83 7.57 3.02
N ALA A 153 -6.51 7.00 1.86
CA ALA A 153 -7.40 6.12 1.12
C ALA A 153 -6.97 4.65 1.19
N VAL A 154 -5.75 4.39 1.66
CA VAL A 154 -5.16 3.05 1.69
C VAL A 154 -4.53 2.80 3.04
N SER A 155 -4.75 1.62 3.59
CA SER A 155 -4.06 1.17 4.78
C SER A 155 -2.89 0.26 4.38
N PRO A 156 -1.68 0.45 4.96
CA PRO A 156 -0.69 -0.61 4.93
C PRO A 156 -1.25 -1.84 5.65
N PRO A 157 -0.67 -3.04 5.45
CA PRO A 157 -1.06 -4.19 6.24
C PRO A 157 -0.84 -3.80 7.69
N ILE A 158 -1.86 -3.99 8.53
CA ILE A 158 -1.61 -4.04 9.97
C ILE A 158 -0.52 -5.10 10.10
N PRO A 159 0.69 -4.76 10.62
CA PRO A 159 1.74 -5.76 10.81
C PRO A 159 1.07 -6.95 11.49
N PRO A 160 1.29 -8.19 11.00
CA PRO A 160 0.53 -9.36 11.45
C PRO A 160 0.45 -9.25 12.94
N PHE A 161 -0.78 -9.17 13.48
CA PHE A 161 -1.00 -8.91 14.89
C PHE A 161 -0.15 -9.92 15.63
N VAL A 162 1.00 -9.49 16.13
CA VAL A 162 1.83 -10.33 16.96
C VAL A 162 0.99 -10.34 18.22
N PRO A 163 0.29 -11.45 18.53
CA PRO A 163 -0.49 -11.47 19.76
C PRO A 163 0.47 -11.00 20.85
N PRO A 164 0.08 -10.02 21.68
CA PRO A 164 0.94 -9.56 22.75
C PRO A 164 1.44 -10.82 23.43
N PRO A 165 2.77 -10.99 23.62
CA PRO A 165 3.34 -12.24 24.07
C PRO A 165 2.50 -12.70 25.22
N THR A 166 1.78 -13.82 25.05
CA THR A 166 0.80 -14.29 26.02
C THR A 166 1.54 -14.24 27.32
N ARG A 167 1.19 -13.29 28.21
CA ARG A 167 1.89 -13.15 29.48
C ARG A 167 1.84 -14.55 30.05
N ALA A 168 3.00 -15.22 30.10
CA ALA A 168 3.06 -16.55 30.68
C ALA A 168 2.34 -16.40 32.02
N PRO A 169 1.30 -17.22 32.29
CA PRO A 169 0.53 -17.08 33.51
C PRO A 169 1.53 -16.91 34.63
N THR A 170 1.47 -15.75 35.30
CA THR A 170 2.40 -15.45 36.39
C THR A 170 2.37 -16.68 37.27
N PRO A 171 3.50 -17.38 37.48
CA PRO A 171 3.48 -18.57 38.30
C PRO A 171 2.81 -18.17 39.61
N PRO A 172 1.84 -18.95 40.11
CA PRO A 172 1.22 -18.65 41.38
C PRO A 172 2.34 -18.43 42.41
N PRO A 173 2.18 -17.46 43.33
CA PRO A 173 3.18 -17.19 44.35
C PRO A 173 3.56 -18.52 45.00
N VAL A 174 4.81 -18.93 44.83
CA VAL A 174 5.34 -20.16 45.43
C VAL A 174 5.29 -19.92 46.93
N ASP A 175 4.42 -20.65 47.61
CA ASP A 175 4.39 -20.67 49.07
C ASP A 175 5.74 -21.21 49.56
N PRO A 176 6.55 -20.42 50.29
CA PRO A 176 7.88 -20.82 50.73
C PRO A 176 7.89 -21.97 51.75
N SER A 177 6.73 -22.52 52.13
CA SER A 177 6.62 -23.47 53.25
C SER A 177 6.73 -24.97 52.89
N LEU A 178 6.89 -25.34 51.61
CA LEU A 178 7.10 -26.74 51.21
C LEU A 178 8.46 -26.94 50.53
N GLU A 179 9.52 -26.73 51.30
CA GLU A 179 10.86 -27.23 51.01
C GLU A 179 10.88 -28.75 51.20
N THR A 180 10.21 -29.45 50.28
CA THR A 180 10.24 -30.91 50.21
C THR A 180 11.64 -31.31 49.75
N ARG A 181 12.39 -31.90 50.69
CA ARG A 181 13.69 -32.55 50.47
C ARG A 181 13.82 -33.12 49.06
N ALA A 182 14.69 -32.50 48.27
CA ALA A 182 15.14 -33.06 47.01
C ALA A 182 15.79 -34.44 47.26
N PRO A 183 15.37 -35.51 46.57
CA PRO A 183 16.12 -36.75 46.54
C PRO A 183 17.46 -36.48 45.86
N THR A 184 18.55 -36.71 46.59
CA THR A 184 19.90 -36.75 46.04
C THR A 184 19.95 -37.81 44.94
N LEU A 185 19.98 -37.39 43.67
CA LEU A 185 20.22 -38.29 42.55
C LEU A 185 21.69 -38.78 42.60
N PRO A 186 21.94 -40.07 42.32
CA PRO A 186 23.29 -40.60 42.28
C PRO A 186 24.08 -40.00 41.10
N PRO A 187 25.39 -39.75 41.28
CA PRO A 187 26.25 -39.26 40.22
C PRO A 187 26.57 -40.40 39.25
N GLY A 188 26.10 -40.33 38.01
CA GLY A 188 26.49 -41.32 37.02
C GLY A 188 25.54 -41.46 35.86
N SER A 189 25.43 -40.44 35.02
CA SER A 189 24.97 -40.65 33.65
C SER A 189 25.79 -39.74 32.73
N PRO A 190 26.55 -40.31 31.79
CA PRO A 190 27.31 -39.53 30.84
C PRO A 190 26.36 -38.68 29.98
N PRO A 191 26.76 -37.45 29.61
CA PRO A 191 25.93 -36.60 28.78
C PRO A 191 25.67 -37.29 27.44
N ALA A 192 24.39 -37.44 27.08
CA ALA A 192 23.99 -37.92 25.77
C ALA A 192 24.64 -37.05 24.67
N PRO A 193 25.17 -37.65 23.60
CA PRO A 193 25.82 -36.91 22.53
C PRO A 193 24.83 -35.94 21.91
N ARG A 194 25.16 -34.65 21.96
CA ARG A 194 24.44 -33.60 21.24
C ARG A 194 24.55 -33.90 19.74
N LEU A 195 23.47 -34.42 19.16
CA LEU A 195 23.29 -34.45 17.72
C LEU A 195 23.14 -32.99 17.26
N TYR A 196 24.25 -32.42 16.80
CA TYR A 196 24.20 -31.16 16.08
C TYR A 196 23.34 -31.35 14.82
N PRO A 197 22.36 -30.48 14.56
CA PRO A 197 21.63 -30.52 13.29
C PRO A 197 22.64 -30.33 12.16
N ARG A 198 22.70 -31.34 11.29
CA ARG A 198 23.51 -31.35 10.09
C ARG A 198 23.02 -30.20 9.19
N PRO A 199 23.89 -29.30 8.71
CA PRO A 199 23.52 -28.26 7.75
C PRO A 199 23.37 -28.92 6.39
N ASP A 200 22.27 -29.65 6.18
CA ASP A 200 21.97 -30.22 4.89
C ASP A 200 21.28 -29.19 4.00
N ASN A 201 21.96 -28.97 2.87
CA ASN A 201 21.48 -28.56 1.56
C ASN A 201 21.48 -27.05 1.22
N PRO A 202 22.48 -26.56 0.44
CA PRO A 202 22.31 -25.33 -0.31
C PRO A 202 21.19 -25.54 -1.34
N ARG A 203 20.10 -24.80 -1.15
CA ARG A 203 19.01 -24.66 -2.10
C ARG A 203 19.60 -24.31 -3.48
N PRO A 204 19.25 -25.01 -4.57
CA PRO A 204 19.76 -24.66 -5.89
C PRO A 204 19.28 -23.25 -6.25
N THR A 205 20.21 -22.31 -6.32
CA THR A 205 19.99 -21.00 -6.91
C THR A 205 19.74 -21.22 -8.40
N ILE A 206 18.47 -21.24 -8.80
CA ILE A 206 18.08 -21.21 -10.20
C ILE A 206 18.43 -19.82 -10.72
N TYR A 207 19.58 -19.69 -11.36
CA TYR A 207 19.87 -18.55 -12.21
C TYR A 207 18.96 -18.67 -13.43
N ALA A 208 17.88 -17.90 -13.46
CA ALA A 208 17.13 -17.68 -14.68
C ALA A 208 18.05 -16.93 -15.65
N VAL A 209 18.62 -17.65 -16.61
CA VAL A 209 19.30 -17.06 -17.75
C VAL A 209 18.22 -16.39 -18.58
N PHE A 210 18.06 -15.08 -18.41
CA PHE A 210 17.27 -14.26 -19.31
C PHE A 210 18.02 -14.20 -20.64
N THR A 211 17.60 -15.02 -21.60
CA THR A 211 17.95 -14.80 -22.99
C THR A 211 17.29 -13.48 -23.42
N PRO A 212 18.05 -12.48 -23.89
CA PRO A 212 17.46 -11.25 -24.39
C PRO A 212 16.56 -11.60 -25.59
N THR A 213 15.28 -11.31 -25.45
CA THR A 213 14.33 -11.40 -26.55
C THR A 213 14.84 -10.50 -27.69
N PRO A 214 14.97 -11.01 -28.93
CA PRO A 214 15.41 -10.17 -30.04
C PRO A 214 14.42 -9.01 -30.21
N SER A 215 14.99 -7.80 -30.22
CA SER A 215 14.25 -6.56 -30.45
C SER A 215 13.48 -6.67 -31.76
N PRO A 216 12.19 -6.32 -31.82
CA PRO A 216 11.47 -6.30 -33.09
C PRO A 216 12.17 -5.33 -34.04
N GLU A 217 12.54 -5.82 -35.23
CA GLU A 217 12.99 -4.96 -36.32
C GLU A 217 11.89 -3.95 -36.62
N ILE A 218 12.17 -2.68 -36.32
CA ILE A 218 11.33 -1.56 -36.70
C ILE A 218 11.48 -1.41 -38.21
N LEU A 219 10.53 -1.95 -38.97
CA LEU A 219 10.44 -1.67 -40.39
C LEU A 219 10.12 -0.17 -40.57
N PRO A 220 10.88 0.57 -41.39
CA PRO A 220 10.59 1.97 -41.66
C PRO A 220 9.20 2.08 -42.30
N VAL A 221 8.31 2.81 -41.63
CA VAL A 221 7.03 3.22 -42.21
C VAL A 221 7.34 4.28 -43.25
N GLU A 222 7.22 3.94 -44.54
CA GLU A 222 7.22 4.91 -45.62
C GLU A 222 5.99 5.81 -45.48
N LEU A 223 6.19 7.02 -44.97
CA LEU A 223 5.19 8.07 -44.98
C LEU A 223 4.96 8.53 -46.43
N PRO A 224 3.70 8.62 -46.89
CA PRO A 224 3.42 9.13 -48.22
C PRO A 224 3.90 10.58 -48.35
N ALA A 225 4.73 10.83 -49.37
CA ALA A 225 5.17 12.16 -49.74
C ALA A 225 3.96 13.03 -50.07
N GLY A 226 3.69 14.05 -49.26
CA GLY A 226 2.62 15.02 -49.53
C GLY A 226 1.82 15.52 -48.32
N THR A 227 2.10 15.07 -47.10
CA THR A 227 1.37 15.56 -45.92
C THR A 227 1.97 16.89 -45.43
N THR A 228 1.49 18.00 -45.98
CA THR A 228 1.71 19.35 -45.43
C THR A 228 0.87 19.49 -44.15
N PHE A 229 1.53 19.47 -43.00
CA PHE A 229 0.89 19.83 -41.73
C PHE A 229 0.70 21.34 -41.70
N ALA A 230 -0.54 21.79 -41.83
CA ALA A 230 -0.94 23.15 -41.54
C ALA A 230 -1.08 23.29 -40.02
N TRP A 231 -0.16 24.03 -39.40
CA TRP A 231 -0.31 24.50 -38.02
C TRP A 231 -1.16 25.78 -38.06
N GLU A 232 -2.42 25.68 -37.63
CA GLU A 232 -3.20 26.86 -37.25
C GLU A 232 -2.68 27.36 -35.90
N ILE A 233 -2.08 28.55 -35.93
CA ILE A 233 -1.75 29.32 -34.75
C ILE A 233 -3.06 29.91 -34.23
N VAL A 234 -3.55 29.41 -33.10
CA VAL A 234 -4.63 30.04 -32.36
C VAL A 234 -3.99 31.08 -31.45
N ASP A 235 -4.15 32.35 -31.81
CA ASP A 235 -3.81 33.50 -30.98
C ASP A 235 -4.87 33.64 -29.86
N ASP A 236 -4.54 33.22 -28.65
CA ASP A 236 -5.34 33.49 -27.46
C ASP A 236 -5.11 34.94 -27.02
N GLY A 237 -6.09 35.79 -27.35
CA GLY A 237 -6.13 37.20 -26.98
C GLY A 237 -6.15 37.43 -25.46
N VAL A 238 -5.42 38.47 -25.08
CA VAL A 238 -5.23 39.04 -23.72
C VAL A 238 -6.53 39.53 -23.08
#